data_AF-A0A645BXS0-F1
#
_entry.id   AF-A0A645BXS0-F1
#
_cell.length_a   1.000
_cell.length_b   1.000
_cell.length_c   1.000
_cell.angle_alpha   90.00
_cell.angle_beta   90.00
_cell.angle_gamma   90.00
#
_symmetry.space_group_name_H-M   'P 1'
#
loop_
_entity.id
_entity.type
_entity.pdbx_description
1 polymer ?
#
loop_
_entity_poly.entity_id
_entity_poly.type
_entity_poly.pdbx_seq_one_letter_code
_entity_poly.pdbx_strand_id
1 'polypeptide(L)'
;MNKVQHFFSILILPAFVMFAVSCDSVNSDAKKAATFTNKSIEKTSQLKLEEAEKLYRKSQIIIKKYESHRKGEKFSKLYQQYRDEGKINPQEQNRR
;
A
#
# COMPACT_ATOMS: atom_id res chain seq x y z
N MET A 1 -3.81 -60.96 8.07
CA MET A 1 -3.96 -59.69 8.80
C MET A 1 -2.77 -58.79 8.50
N ASN A 2 -3.08 -57.72 7.76
CA ASN A 2 -2.38 -56.47 7.47
C ASN A 2 -0.93 -56.27 7.91
N LYS A 3 -0.09 -55.79 6.98
CA LYS A 3 0.53 -54.45 7.07
C LYS A 3 1.22 -54.09 5.75
N VAL A 4 0.41 -53.75 4.76
CA VAL A 4 0.79 -52.82 3.70
C VAL A 4 1.02 -51.47 4.38
N GLN A 5 2.19 -51.26 4.98
CA GLN A 5 2.56 -49.99 5.62
C GLN A 5 3.94 -49.48 5.21
N HIS A 6 4.58 -50.10 4.22
CA HIS A 6 5.82 -49.56 3.64
C HIS A 6 5.61 -48.62 2.43
N PHE A 7 4.36 -48.33 2.06
CA PHE A 7 4.06 -47.48 0.89
C PHE A 7 3.61 -46.05 1.21
N PHE A 8 3.70 -45.62 2.46
CA PHE A 8 3.37 -44.23 2.86
C PHE A 8 4.60 -43.40 3.26
N SER A 9 5.80 -43.76 2.79
CA SER A 9 7.00 -42.92 2.99
C SER A 9 7.36 -42.10 1.75
N ILE A 10 6.54 -42.16 0.68
CA ILE A 10 6.72 -41.40 -0.56
C ILE A 10 5.37 -40.78 -0.94
N LEU A 11 4.84 -39.93 -0.07
CA LEU A 11 3.79 -38.98 -0.45
C LEU A 11 4.38 -37.59 -0.31
N ILE A 12 5.17 -37.27 -1.34
CA ILE A 12 5.21 -35.98 -2.02
C ILE A 12 4.17 -35.01 -1.45
N LEU A 13 4.62 -34.11 -0.57
CA LEU A 13 3.95 -32.82 -0.41
C LEU A 13 5.01 -31.70 -0.44
N PRO A 14 5.62 -31.44 -1.61
CA PRO A 14 6.32 -30.20 -1.85
C PRO A 14 5.25 -29.11 -2.04
N ALA A 15 4.64 -28.67 -0.94
CA ALA A 15 3.63 -27.61 -0.98
C ALA A 15 3.79 -26.61 0.18
N PHE A 16 4.98 -26.52 0.76
CA PHE A 16 5.35 -25.45 1.71
C PHE A 16 6.19 -24.36 1.05
N VAL A 17 5.96 -24.11 -0.25
CA VAL A 17 6.41 -22.90 -0.92
C VAL A 17 5.21 -22.20 -1.54
N MET A 18 4.15 -22.00 -0.73
CA MET A 18 3.24 -20.88 -1.01
C MET A 18 3.99 -19.61 -0.65
N PHE A 19 4.70 -19.12 -1.67
CA PHE A 19 5.04 -17.73 -1.92
C PHE A 19 4.29 -16.76 -0.99
N ALA A 20 4.90 -16.45 0.16
CA ALA A 20 4.66 -15.16 0.77
C ALA A 20 5.40 -14.15 -0.10
N VAL A 21 4.78 -13.77 -1.24
CA VAL A 21 5.03 -12.45 -1.83
C VAL A 21 4.58 -11.47 -0.76
N SER A 22 5.48 -11.19 0.18
CA SER A 22 5.39 -10.05 1.07
C SER A 22 5.63 -8.83 0.18
N CYS A 23 4.66 -8.53 -0.68
CA CYS A 23 4.47 -7.20 -1.21
C CYS A 23 4.46 -6.30 0.02
N ASP A 24 5.50 -5.49 0.19
CA ASP A 24 5.68 -4.66 1.37
C ASP A 24 4.41 -3.86 1.60
N SER A 25 3.62 -4.28 2.60
CA SER A 25 2.26 -3.77 2.80
C SER A 25 2.27 -2.27 3.01
N VAL A 26 3.36 -1.74 3.57
CA VAL A 26 3.61 -0.31 3.74
C VAL A 26 3.70 0.41 2.41
N ASN A 27 4.43 -0.15 1.44
CA ASN A 27 4.58 0.45 0.13
C ASN A 27 3.26 0.48 -0.64
N SER A 28 2.53 -0.64 -0.63
CA SER A 28 1.21 -0.73 -1.26
C SER A 28 0.20 0.23 -0.63
N ASP A 29 0.15 0.29 0.71
CA ASP A 29 -0.72 1.19 1.44
C ASP A 29 -0.37 2.66 1.17
N ALA A 30 0.92 3.01 1.20
CA ALA A 30 1.38 4.37 0.91
C ALA A 30 1.00 4.81 -0.51
N LYS A 31 1.24 3.95 -1.52
CA LYS A 31 0.84 4.21 -2.91
C LYS A 31 -0.68 4.37 -3.04
N LYS A 32 -1.45 3.54 -2.36
CA LYS A 32 -2.91 3.58 -2.40
C LYS A 32 -3.47 4.84 -1.72
N ALA A 33 -2.94 5.22 -0.56
CA ALA A 33 -3.27 6.46 0.12
C ALA A 33 -2.96 7.68 -0.76
N ALA A 34 -1.75 7.74 -1.33
CA ALA A 34 -1.36 8.80 -2.25
C ALA A 34 -2.28 8.90 -3.48
N THR A 35 -2.64 7.76 -4.07
CA THR A 35 -3.58 7.69 -5.20
C THR A 35 -4.94 8.26 -4.83
N PHE A 36 -5.50 7.88 -3.68
CA PHE A 36 -6.77 8.42 -3.22
C PHE A 36 -6.71 9.91 -2.91
N THR A 37 -5.63 10.39 -2.28
CA THR A 37 -5.39 11.82 -2.03
C THR A 37 -5.33 12.60 -3.35
N ASN A 38 -4.53 12.15 -4.31
CA ASN A 38 -4.38 12.85 -5.59
C ASN A 38 -5.70 12.89 -6.38
N LYS A 39 -6.45 11.79 -6.42
CA LYS A 39 -7.79 11.77 -7.03
C LYS A 39 -8.79 12.65 -6.29
N SER A 40 -8.70 12.73 -4.95
CA SER A 40 -9.52 13.66 -4.16
C SER A 40 -9.26 15.11 -4.59
N ILE A 41 -8.00 15.50 -4.72
CA ILE A 41 -7.60 16.84 -5.17
C ILE A 41 -8.11 17.11 -6.58
N GLU A 42 -7.97 16.14 -7.50
CA GLU A 42 -8.50 16.24 -8.86
C GLU A 42 -10.02 16.49 -8.85
N LYS A 43 -10.78 15.74 -8.05
CA LYS A 43 -12.23 15.92 -7.92
C LYS A 43 -12.60 17.26 -7.29
N THR A 44 -11.83 17.74 -6.32
CA THR A 44 -12.00 19.09 -5.77
C THR A 44 -11.82 20.15 -6.87
N SER A 45 -10.81 20.01 -7.74
CA SER A 45 -10.59 20.95 -8.85
C SER A 45 -11.74 20.96 -9.88
N GLN A 46 -12.46 19.84 -9.99
CA GLN A 46 -13.66 19.68 -10.82
C GLN A 46 -14.96 20.10 -10.11
N LEU A 47 -14.88 20.67 -8.90
CA LEU A 47 -16.03 21.01 -8.02
C LEU A 47 -16.91 19.80 -7.63
N LYS A 48 -16.39 18.57 -7.76
CA LYS A 48 -17.06 17.31 -7.38
C LYS A 48 -16.79 16.97 -5.92
N LEU A 49 -17.29 17.80 -5.01
CA LEU A 49 -16.90 17.77 -3.59
C LEU A 49 -17.26 16.46 -2.86
N GLU A 50 -18.42 15.87 -3.15
CA GLU A 50 -18.84 14.61 -2.51
C GLU A 50 -17.94 13.43 -2.92
N GLU A 51 -17.60 13.33 -4.20
CA GLU A 51 -16.61 12.35 -4.69
C GLU A 51 -15.23 12.58 -4.08
N ALA A 52 -14.81 13.85 -4.00
CA ALA A 52 -13.54 14.23 -3.40
C ALA A 52 -13.46 13.82 -1.93
N GLU A 53 -14.52 14.08 -1.16
CA GLU A 53 -14.60 13.71 0.26
C GLU A 53 -14.54 12.19 0.45
N LYS A 54 -15.29 11.43 -0.36
CA LYS A 54 -15.26 9.96 -0.30
C LYS A 54 -13.86 9.40 -0.55
N LEU A 55 -13.13 9.97 -1.51
CA LEU A 55 -11.75 9.59 -1.80
C LEU A 55 -10.79 10.00 -0.68
N TYR A 56 -10.95 11.22 -0.16
CA TYR A 56 -10.16 11.71 0.96
C TYR A 56 -10.31 10.82 2.20
N ARG A 57 -11.55 10.47 2.57
CA ARG A 57 -11.83 9.55 3.70
C ARG A 57 -11.16 8.19 3.51
N LYS A 58 -11.17 7.63 2.28
CA LYS A 58 -10.44 6.38 1.98
C LYS A 58 -8.94 6.50 2.20
N SER A 59 -8.33 7.63 1.82
CA SER A 59 -6.92 7.91 2.12
C SER A 59 -6.66 7.99 3.62
N GLN A 60 -7.50 8.74 4.35
CA GLN A 60 -7.38 8.92 5.81
C GLN A 60 -7.48 7.60 6.59
N ILE A 61 -8.34 6.67 6.15
CA ILE A 61 -8.42 5.33 6.76
C ILE A 61 -7.08 4.61 6.69
N ILE A 62 -6.34 4.74 5.59
CA ILE A 62 -5.03 4.11 5.44
C ILE A 62 -3.99 4.86 6.29
N ILE A 63 -3.96 6.20 6.21
CA ILE A 63 -3.01 7.03 6.96
C ILE A 63 -3.11 6.78 8.47
N LYS A 64 -4.33 6.69 9.01
CA LYS A 64 -4.59 6.42 10.44
C LYS A 64 -3.99 5.10 10.93
N LYS A 65 -3.86 4.08 10.07
CA LYS A 65 -3.21 2.81 10.44
C LYS A 65 -1.74 3.01 10.80
N TYR A 66 -1.12 4.10 10.36
CA TYR A 66 0.31 4.34 10.46
C TYR A 66 0.69 5.45 11.45
N GLU A 67 -0.28 6.17 12.03
CA GLU A 67 -0.03 7.28 12.98
C GLU A 67 0.76 6.86 14.23
N SER A 68 0.45 5.69 14.80
CA SER A 68 1.17 5.10 15.95
C SER A 68 1.92 3.82 15.61
N HIS A 69 2.01 3.47 14.32
CA HIS A 69 2.61 2.20 13.88
C HIS A 69 4.14 2.32 13.82
N ARG A 70 4.86 1.25 14.18
CA ARG A 70 6.33 1.19 14.10
C ARG A 70 6.93 1.49 12.73
N LYS A 71 6.12 1.37 11.66
CA LYS A 71 6.51 1.67 10.28
C LYS A 71 5.96 3.03 9.78
N GLY A 72 5.47 3.89 10.67
CA GLY A 72 4.85 5.17 10.35
C GLY A 72 5.79 6.10 9.57
N GLU A 73 7.06 6.18 9.96
CA GLU A 73 8.05 7.00 9.24
C GLU A 73 8.26 6.51 7.79
N LYS A 74 8.42 5.18 7.60
CA LYS A 74 8.56 4.58 6.27
C LYS A 74 7.32 4.83 5.41
N PHE A 75 6.13 4.66 5.99
CA PHE A 75 4.87 4.95 5.32
C PHE A 75 4.82 6.41 4.87
N SER A 76 5.11 7.36 5.77
CA SER A 76 5.05 8.80 5.49
C SER A 76 5.98 9.21 4.35
N LYS A 77 7.23 8.70 4.32
CA LYS A 77 8.17 8.97 3.22
C LYS A 77 7.65 8.46 1.87
N LEU A 78 7.20 7.20 1.83
CA LEU A 78 6.66 6.61 0.59
C LEU A 78 5.37 7.31 0.14
N TYR A 79 4.50 7.67 1.09
CA TYR A 79 3.27 8.39 0.80
C TYR A 79 3.55 9.76 0.19
N GLN A 80 4.48 10.53 0.76
CA GLN A 80 4.91 11.82 0.21
C GLN A 80 5.49 11.64 -1.19
N GLN A 81 6.40 10.67 -1.38
CA GLN A 81 6.99 10.37 -2.68
C GLN A 81 5.92 10.09 -3.74
N TYR A 82 4.97 9.17 -3.48
CA TYR A 82 3.91 8.86 -4.44
C TYR A 82 2.89 9.98 -4.63
N ARG A 83 2.63 10.79 -3.59
CA ARG A 83 1.70 11.92 -3.68
C ARG A 83 2.30 13.01 -4.57
N ASP A 84 3.60 13.23 -4.48
CA ASP A 84 4.30 14.33 -5.12
C ASP A 84 5.01 13.91 -6.43
N GLU A 85 4.98 12.62 -6.77
CA GLU A 85 5.50 12.07 -8.01
C GLU A 85 4.96 12.84 -9.24
N GLY A 86 5.87 13.33 -10.09
CA GLY A 86 5.53 14.12 -11.26
C GLY A 86 5.07 15.56 -10.99
N LYS A 87 5.09 16.01 -9.74
CA LYS A 87 4.79 17.41 -9.36
C LYS A 87 6.08 18.19 -9.14
N ILE A 88 6.11 19.44 -9.60
CA ILE A 88 7.25 20.35 -9.39
C ILE A 88 7.31 20.69 -7.90
N ASN A 89 8.44 20.41 -7.24
CA ASN A 89 8.68 20.87 -5.86
C ASN A 89 9.02 22.37 -5.89
N PRO A 90 8.19 23.26 -5.32
CA PRO A 90 8.43 24.69 -5.35
C PRO A 90 9.73 25.12 -4.64
N GLN A 91 10.26 24.28 -3.73
CA GLN A 91 11.51 24.54 -3.02
C GLN A 91 12.75 24.35 -3.91
N GLU A 92 12.67 23.48 -4.92
CA GLU A 92 13.76 23.26 -5.88
C GLU A 92 13.81 24.38 -6.93
N GLN A 93 12.66 25.00 -7.22
CA GLN A 93 12.55 26.11 -8.17
C GLN A 93 13.12 27.44 -7.62
N ASN A 94 13.11 27.64 -6.30
CA ASN A 94 13.70 28.83 -5.67
C ASN A 94 15.21 28.73 -5.39
N ARG A 95 15.85 27.60 -5.75
CA ARG A 95 17.30 27.39 -5.57
C ARG A 95 18.12 27.47 -6.88
N ARG A 96 17.46 27.75 -8.00
CA ARG A 96 18.08 27.99 -9.31
C ARG A 96 17.95 29.45 -9.69
#